data_AF-A0A960ZK09-F1
#
_entry.id   AF-A0A960ZK09-F1
#
_cell.length_a   1.000
_cell.length_b   1.000
_cell.length_c   1.000
_cell.angle_alpha   90.00
_cell.angle_beta   90.00
_cell.angle_gamma   90.00
#
_symmetry.space_group_name_H-M   'P 1'
#
loop_
_entity.id
_entity.type
_entity.pdbx_description
1 polymer ?
#
loop_
_entity_poly.entity_id
_entity_poly.type
_entity_poly.pdbx_seq_one_letter_code
_entity_poly.pdbx_strand_id
1 'polypeptide(L)'
;MISSLNNVILNRKKMNRARLQDQLSQWNGNDTKVLSNLYSEIERFEPNTFLGLLPEFSRAITWLIKHHIEQGYALSESDTASLFAASKTCSDWQAQLHLLQIAVLINCRPELLDMIRDTIQAGLKSERPFLRAWAFEAEFLRVQFQQSELKKLALKIESILPLEKASVKAKLRKISEKIKNLKS
;
A
#
# COMPACT_ATOMS: atom_id res chain seq x y z
N MET A 1 3.22 -26.01 -45.93
CA MET A 1 3.03 -26.17 -44.46
C MET A 1 3.48 -24.92 -43.71
N ILE A 2 2.78 -23.80 -43.88
CA ILE A 2 3.00 -22.56 -43.11
C ILE A 2 1.63 -22.13 -42.58
N SER A 3 1.07 -22.94 -41.68
CA SER A 3 -0.29 -22.73 -41.13
C SER A 3 -0.37 -23.02 -39.63
N SER A 4 0.75 -22.96 -38.92
CA SER A 4 0.78 -23.25 -37.48
C SER A 4 1.41 -22.15 -36.61
N LEU A 5 1.97 -21.10 -37.21
CA LEU A 5 2.59 -19.99 -36.47
C LEU A 5 1.69 -18.74 -36.31
N ASN A 6 0.53 -18.67 -36.98
CA ASN A 6 -0.33 -17.48 -36.96
C ASN A 6 -1.47 -17.53 -35.92
N ASN A 7 -1.66 -18.65 -35.20
CA ASN A 7 -2.75 -18.79 -34.22
C ASN A 7 -2.35 -18.55 -32.75
N VAL A 8 -1.08 -18.23 -32.47
CA VAL A 8 -0.63 -17.86 -31.11
C VAL A 8 -0.67 -16.33 -30.89
N ILE A 9 -0.98 -15.57 -31.94
CA ILE A 9 -1.15 -14.11 -31.89
C ILE A 9 -2.65 -13.77 -32.00
N LEU A 10 -3.47 -14.33 -31.11
CA LEU A 10 -4.88 -13.97 -31.01
C LEU A 10 -5.20 -13.57 -29.56
N ASN A 11 -5.67 -12.33 -29.41
CA ASN A 11 -6.37 -11.77 -28.25
C ASN A 11 -5.59 -11.43 -26.96
N ARG A 12 -4.52 -10.62 -27.05
CA ARG A 12 -4.26 -9.69 -25.94
C ARG A 12 -5.25 -8.52 -26.03
N LYS A 13 -6.50 -8.74 -25.61
CA LYS A 13 -7.46 -7.63 -25.46
C LYS A 13 -6.94 -6.72 -24.36
N LYS A 14 -6.60 -5.47 -24.70
CA LYS A 14 -6.22 -4.40 -23.76
C LYS A 14 -7.04 -4.50 -22.47
N MET A 15 -6.37 -4.62 -21.32
CA MET A 15 -7.04 -4.63 -20.03
C MET A 15 -7.83 -3.32 -19.87
N ASN A 16 -9.15 -3.41 -19.74
CA ASN A 16 -10.04 -2.29 -19.50
C ASN A 16 -10.81 -2.50 -18.20
N ARG A 17 -11.51 -1.45 -17.71
CA ARG A 17 -12.24 -1.50 -16.43
C ARG A 17 -13.18 -2.71 -16.32
N ALA A 18 -13.96 -2.98 -17.36
CA ALA A 18 -14.95 -4.06 -17.35
C ALA A 18 -14.30 -5.45 -17.24
N ARG A 19 -13.21 -5.69 -17.99
CA ARG A 19 -12.46 -6.94 -17.91
C ARG A 19 -11.78 -7.11 -16.55
N LEU A 20 -11.20 -6.04 -16.01
CA LEU A 20 -10.60 -6.06 -14.68
C LEU A 20 -11.65 -6.41 -13.60
N GLN A 21 -12.82 -5.78 -13.65
CA GLN A 21 -13.92 -6.06 -12.72
C GLN A 21 -14.39 -7.53 -12.79
N ASP A 22 -14.55 -8.08 -13.99
CA ASP A 22 -14.94 -9.49 -14.18
C ASP A 22 -13.92 -10.45 -13.55
N GLN A 23 -12.62 -10.25 -13.83
CA GLN A 23 -11.58 -11.11 -13.25
C GLN A 23 -11.45 -10.96 -11.73
N LEU A 24 -11.62 -9.74 -11.19
CA LEU A 24 -11.63 -9.51 -9.75
C LEU A 24 -12.86 -10.11 -9.06
N SER A 25 -14.00 -10.17 -9.73
CA SER A 25 -15.23 -10.78 -9.20
C SER A 25 -15.09 -12.30 -9.00
N GLN A 26 -14.19 -12.93 -9.76
CA GLN A 26 -13.90 -14.36 -9.66
C GLN A 26 -12.78 -14.67 -8.65
N TRP A 27 -12.12 -13.65 -8.10
CA TRP A 27 -11.00 -13.84 -7.17
C TRP A 27 -11.51 -14.16 -5.75
N ASN A 28 -11.01 -15.25 -5.18
CA ASN A 28 -11.41 -15.75 -3.86
C ASN A 28 -10.84 -14.98 -2.66
N GLY A 29 -10.09 -13.90 -2.89
CA GLY A 29 -9.55 -13.03 -1.85
C GLY A 29 -8.24 -13.48 -1.19
N ASN A 30 -7.67 -14.62 -1.57
CA ASN A 30 -6.52 -15.23 -0.88
C ASN A 30 -5.28 -15.43 -1.77
N ASP A 31 -5.44 -15.82 -3.03
CA ASP A 31 -4.31 -16.15 -3.89
C ASP A 31 -3.76 -14.91 -4.62
N THR A 32 -2.59 -14.43 -4.19
CA THR A 32 -1.91 -13.30 -4.83
C THR A 32 -1.29 -13.66 -6.18
N LYS A 33 -1.13 -14.95 -6.51
CA LYS A 33 -0.67 -15.40 -7.83
C LYS A 33 -1.69 -15.04 -8.91
N VAL A 34 -2.98 -15.13 -8.61
CA VAL A 34 -4.05 -14.67 -9.52
C VAL A 34 -3.91 -13.18 -9.82
N LEU A 35 -3.67 -12.36 -8.79
CA LEU A 35 -3.48 -10.92 -8.96
C LEU A 35 -2.18 -10.59 -9.71
N SER A 36 -1.10 -11.34 -9.46
CA SER A 36 0.16 -11.19 -10.20
C SER A 36 0.01 -11.55 -11.69
N ASN A 37 -0.69 -12.64 -12.00
CA ASN A 37 -0.97 -13.04 -13.38
C ASN A 37 -1.85 -11.98 -14.08
N LEU A 38 -2.90 -11.51 -13.40
CA LEU A 38 -3.74 -10.41 -13.86
C LEU A 38 -2.92 -9.15 -14.13
N TYR A 39 -1.98 -8.82 -13.25
CA TYR A 39 -1.07 -7.70 -13.42
C TYR A 39 -0.17 -7.84 -14.65
N SER A 40 0.34 -9.05 -14.92
CA SER A 40 1.19 -9.32 -16.09
C SER A 40 0.47 -9.12 -17.44
N GLU A 41 -0.86 -9.17 -17.44
CA GLU A 41 -1.69 -8.91 -18.62
C GLU A 41 -2.00 -7.41 -18.83
N ILE A 42 -1.62 -6.54 -17.89
CA ILE A 42 -1.87 -5.10 -17.97
C ILE A 42 -0.78 -4.45 -18.83
N GLU A 43 -1.13 -4.07 -20.06
CA GLU A 43 -0.20 -3.38 -20.97
C GLU A 43 0.18 -1.97 -20.48
N ARG A 44 -0.76 -1.27 -19.84
CA ARG A 44 -0.55 0.06 -19.27
C ARG A 44 -1.34 0.22 -17.98
N PHE A 45 -0.63 0.58 -16.92
CA PHE A 45 -1.25 0.89 -15.64
C PHE A 45 -1.90 2.28 -15.70
N GLU A 46 -3.22 2.34 -15.59
CA GLU A 46 -4.01 3.57 -15.58
C GLU A 46 -4.67 3.75 -14.21
N PRO A 47 -4.08 4.53 -13.27
CA PRO A 47 -4.53 4.62 -11.88
C PRO A 47 -6.05 4.83 -11.74
N ASN A 48 -6.65 5.72 -12.53
CA ASN A 48 -8.09 6.00 -12.51
C ASN A 48 -8.97 4.75 -12.74
N THR A 49 -8.51 3.80 -13.55
CA THR A 49 -9.23 2.54 -13.80
C THR A 49 -9.29 1.69 -12.53
N PHE A 50 -8.18 1.62 -11.79
CA PHE A 50 -8.08 0.85 -10.55
C PHE A 50 -8.81 1.55 -9.40
N LEU A 51 -8.63 2.87 -9.26
CA LEU A 51 -9.26 3.67 -8.21
C LEU A 51 -10.79 3.60 -8.27
N GLY A 52 -11.35 3.58 -9.47
CA GLY A 52 -12.79 3.44 -9.65
C GLY A 52 -13.37 2.10 -9.18
N LEU A 53 -12.55 1.07 -8.97
CA LEU A 53 -12.93 -0.25 -8.48
C LEU A 53 -12.55 -0.47 -7.00
N LEU A 54 -11.88 0.50 -6.38
CA LEU A 54 -11.38 0.39 -5.01
C LEU A 54 -12.49 0.10 -3.97
N PRO A 55 -13.69 0.71 -4.02
CA PRO A 55 -14.71 0.43 -3.00
C PRO A 55 -15.18 -1.03 -2.99
N GLU A 56 -15.31 -1.65 -4.16
CA GLU A 56 -15.80 -3.03 -4.33
C GLU A 56 -14.68 -4.05 -4.14
N PHE A 57 -13.47 -3.73 -4.59
CA PHE A 57 -12.34 -4.66 -4.65
C PHE A 57 -11.13 -4.15 -3.88
N SER A 58 -11.35 -3.47 -2.75
CA SER A 58 -10.33 -2.73 -1.98
C SER A 58 -9.04 -3.52 -1.76
N ARG A 59 -9.15 -4.78 -1.33
CA ARG A 59 -8.00 -5.66 -1.12
C ARG A 59 -7.19 -5.91 -2.40
N ALA A 60 -7.87 -6.27 -3.50
CA ALA A 60 -7.22 -6.57 -4.76
C ALA A 60 -6.59 -5.32 -5.39
N ILE A 61 -7.34 -4.22 -5.40
CA ILE A 61 -6.92 -2.96 -6.01
C ILE A 61 -5.72 -2.37 -5.28
N THR A 62 -5.76 -2.30 -3.95
CA THR A 62 -4.59 -1.83 -3.17
C THR A 62 -3.39 -2.76 -3.34
N TRP A 63 -3.61 -4.07 -3.47
CA TRP A 63 -2.52 -5.01 -3.76
C TRP A 63 -1.90 -4.75 -5.13
N LEU A 64 -2.72 -4.57 -6.18
CA LEU A 64 -2.25 -4.30 -7.55
C LEU A 64 -1.47 -2.98 -7.63
N ILE A 65 -1.95 -1.94 -6.95
CA ILE A 65 -1.26 -0.64 -6.86
C ILE A 65 0.07 -0.80 -6.13
N LYS A 66 0.08 -1.48 -4.97
CA LYS A 66 1.30 -1.76 -4.24
C LYS A 66 2.29 -2.55 -5.10
N HIS A 67 1.81 -3.57 -5.79
CA HIS A 67 2.63 -4.43 -6.65
C HIS A 67 3.26 -3.64 -7.80
N HIS A 68 2.51 -2.74 -8.44
CA HIS A 68 3.03 -1.81 -9.45
C HIS A 68 4.20 -0.98 -8.91
N ILE A 69 4.08 -0.46 -7.69
CA ILE A 69 5.17 0.30 -7.04
C ILE A 69 6.37 -0.59 -6.72
N GLU A 70 6.15 -1.82 -6.28
CA GLU A 70 7.23 -2.80 -6.03
C GLU A 70 7.97 -3.22 -7.31
N GLN A 71 7.34 -3.11 -8.49
CA GLN A 71 8.02 -3.28 -9.78
C GLN A 71 8.87 -2.07 -10.19
N GLY A 72 8.97 -1.03 -9.34
CA GLY A 72 9.80 0.16 -9.59
C GLY A 72 9.06 1.28 -10.32
N TYR A 73 7.75 1.14 -10.57
CA TYR A 73 6.95 2.23 -11.13
C TYR A 73 6.51 3.21 -10.04
N ALA A 74 6.22 4.45 -10.43
CA ALA A 74 5.79 5.50 -9.51
C ALA A 74 4.33 5.89 -9.74
N LEU A 75 3.64 6.26 -8.66
CA LEU A 75 2.39 7.02 -8.76
C LEU A 75 2.71 8.51 -8.79
N SER A 76 1.96 9.28 -9.57
CA SER A 76 2.01 10.74 -9.44
C SER A 76 1.47 11.17 -8.07
N GLU A 77 1.78 12.41 -7.69
CA GLU A 77 1.23 13.00 -6.46
C GLU A 77 -0.30 13.07 -6.52
N SER A 78 -0.86 13.41 -7.69
CA SER A 78 -2.30 13.46 -7.94
C SER A 78 -2.96 12.08 -7.82
N ASP A 79 -2.31 11.04 -8.34
CA ASP A 79 -2.81 9.66 -8.23
C ASP A 79 -2.74 9.16 -6.78
N THR A 80 -1.67 9.53 -6.06
CA THR A 80 -1.51 9.21 -4.63
C THR A 80 -2.60 9.88 -3.80
N ALA A 81 -2.88 11.17 -4.03
CA ALA A 81 -3.96 11.88 -3.38
C ALA A 81 -5.33 11.24 -3.68
N SER A 82 -5.57 10.88 -4.94
CA SER A 82 -6.80 10.21 -5.36
C SER A 82 -6.98 8.84 -4.70
N LEU A 83 -5.89 8.06 -4.59
CA LEU A 83 -5.87 6.79 -3.86
C LEU A 83 -6.25 6.99 -2.38
N PHE A 84 -5.60 7.91 -1.70
CA PHE A 84 -5.85 8.16 -0.29
C PHE A 84 -7.25 8.70 -0.03
N ALA A 85 -7.76 9.57 -0.90
CA ALA A 85 -9.15 10.04 -0.84
C ALA A 85 -10.14 8.88 -1.00
N ALA A 86 -9.95 8.03 -2.01
CA ALA A 86 -10.82 6.88 -2.26
C ALA A 86 -10.72 5.82 -1.15
N SER A 87 -9.58 5.73 -0.47
CA SER A 87 -9.33 4.75 0.58
C SER A 87 -10.08 4.97 1.89
N LYS A 88 -10.72 6.14 2.08
CA LYS A 88 -11.49 6.45 3.30
C LYS A 88 -12.65 5.48 3.54
N THR A 89 -13.12 4.79 2.50
CA THR A 89 -14.17 3.78 2.59
C THR A 89 -13.64 2.35 2.79
N CYS A 90 -12.31 2.15 2.80
CA CYS A 90 -11.70 0.83 2.95
C CYS A 90 -11.69 0.37 4.41
N SER A 91 -12.57 -0.57 4.74
CA SER A 91 -12.62 -1.23 6.06
C SER A 91 -11.80 -2.52 6.14
N ASP A 92 -11.41 -3.10 4.99
CA ASP A 92 -10.63 -4.33 4.95
C ASP A 92 -9.21 -4.11 5.48
N TRP A 93 -8.80 -4.93 6.45
CA TRP A 93 -7.52 -4.76 7.13
C TRP A 93 -6.32 -5.01 6.22
N GLN A 94 -6.44 -5.86 5.18
CA GLN A 94 -5.37 -6.08 4.21
C GLN A 94 -5.26 -4.90 3.26
N ALA A 95 -6.37 -4.32 2.84
CA ALA A 95 -6.36 -3.07 2.08
C ALA A 95 -5.67 -1.94 2.87
N GLN A 96 -6.00 -1.78 4.16
CA GLN A 96 -5.33 -0.83 5.06
C GLN A 96 -3.83 -1.09 5.18
N LEU A 97 -3.43 -2.37 5.28
CA LEU A 97 -2.02 -2.76 5.29
C LEU A 97 -1.30 -2.33 4.01
N HIS A 98 -1.90 -2.60 2.85
CA HIS A 98 -1.34 -2.21 1.56
C HIS A 98 -1.22 -0.70 1.42
N LEU A 99 -2.20 0.08 1.91
CA LEU A 99 -2.14 1.55 1.90
C LEU A 99 -0.98 2.08 2.73
N LEU A 100 -0.76 1.54 3.93
CA LEU A 100 0.39 1.90 4.77
C LEU A 100 1.72 1.53 4.09
N GLN A 101 1.77 0.38 3.42
CA GLN A 101 2.94 -0.06 2.65
C GLN A 101 3.22 0.86 1.47
N ILE A 102 2.20 1.20 0.68
CA ILE A 102 2.29 2.13 -0.45
C ILE A 102 2.85 3.46 0.04
N ALA A 103 2.31 4.01 1.12
CA ALA A 103 2.74 5.29 1.66
C ALA A 103 4.23 5.31 2.05
N VAL A 104 4.74 4.19 2.59
CA VAL A 104 6.16 4.04 2.91
C VAL A 104 7.02 3.82 1.67
N LEU A 105 6.58 2.97 0.74
CA LEU A 105 7.32 2.63 -0.48
C LEU A 105 7.61 3.86 -1.34
N ILE A 106 6.65 4.78 -1.45
CA ILE A 106 6.79 6.03 -2.22
C ILE A 106 7.44 7.17 -1.42
N ASN A 107 7.87 6.92 -0.17
CA ASN A 107 8.35 7.94 0.77
C ASN A 107 7.39 9.14 0.83
N CYS A 108 6.12 8.86 1.10
CA CYS A 108 5.04 9.83 0.93
C CYS A 108 5.21 11.07 1.80
N ARG A 109 4.85 12.23 1.27
CA ARG A 109 4.95 13.50 2.01
C ARG A 109 3.94 13.55 3.17
N PRO A 110 4.27 14.27 4.26
CA PRO A 110 3.38 14.41 5.42
C PRO A 110 1.95 14.88 5.08
N GLU A 111 1.80 15.80 4.13
CA GLU A 111 0.48 16.39 3.80
C GLU A 111 -0.48 15.35 3.21
N LEU A 112 0.05 14.42 2.41
CA LEU A 112 -0.72 13.31 1.86
C LEU A 112 -0.99 12.23 2.91
N LEU A 113 -0.02 11.96 3.79
CA LEU A 113 -0.20 11.02 4.90
C LEU A 113 -1.30 11.46 5.87
N ASP A 114 -1.53 12.76 6.02
CA ASP A 114 -2.64 13.28 6.82
C ASP A 114 -4.03 12.91 6.24
N MET A 115 -4.13 12.62 4.92
CA MET A 115 -5.38 12.14 4.32
C MET A 115 -5.79 10.74 4.81
N ILE A 116 -4.82 9.94 5.26
CA ILE A 116 -5.02 8.58 5.81
C ILE A 116 -4.67 8.51 7.31
N ARG A 117 -4.69 9.65 8.01
CA ARG A 117 -4.36 9.73 9.44
C ARG A 117 -5.16 8.72 10.26
N ASP A 118 -6.44 8.56 10.00
CA ASP A 118 -7.28 7.61 10.74
C ASP A 118 -6.84 6.17 10.53
N THR A 119 -6.43 5.80 9.31
CA THR A 119 -5.84 4.49 9.01
C THR A 119 -4.54 4.27 9.76
N ILE A 120 -3.67 5.30 9.82
CA ILE A 120 -2.43 5.25 10.59
C ILE A 120 -2.74 5.07 12.07
N GLN A 121 -3.63 5.86 12.66
CA GLN A 121 -3.97 5.79 14.08
C GLN A 121 -4.66 4.47 14.46
N ALA A 122 -5.54 3.94 13.61
CA ALA A 122 -6.13 2.62 13.77
C ALA A 122 -5.05 1.53 13.69
N GLY A 123 -4.13 1.64 12.73
CA GLY A 123 -2.99 0.74 12.57
C GLY A 123 -2.09 0.70 13.80
N LEU A 124 -1.79 1.86 14.41
CA LEU A 124 -0.98 1.97 15.63
C LEU A 124 -1.60 1.25 16.84
N LYS A 125 -2.92 1.05 16.85
CA LYS A 125 -3.69 0.39 17.91
C LYS A 125 -4.11 -1.05 17.55
N SER A 126 -3.84 -1.49 16.32
CA SER A 126 -4.32 -2.78 15.82
C SER A 126 -3.73 -3.93 16.63
N GLU A 127 -4.49 -5.01 16.86
CA GLU A 127 -3.95 -6.26 17.41
C GLU A 127 -3.03 -6.99 16.42
N ARG A 128 -3.14 -6.66 15.12
CA ARG A 128 -2.35 -7.27 14.04
C ARG A 128 -0.93 -6.66 14.02
N PRO A 129 0.13 -7.44 14.32
CA PRO A 129 1.49 -6.91 14.42
C PRO A 129 2.00 -6.28 13.11
N PHE A 130 1.63 -6.85 11.97
CA PHE A 130 2.02 -6.29 10.66
C PHE A 130 1.43 -4.91 10.43
N LEU A 131 0.14 -4.70 10.74
CA LEU A 131 -0.46 -3.37 10.64
C LEU A 131 0.23 -2.37 11.57
N ARG A 132 0.48 -2.73 12.83
CA ARG A 132 1.21 -1.87 13.76
C ARG A 132 2.57 -1.46 13.21
N ALA A 133 3.36 -2.42 12.74
CA ALA A 133 4.70 -2.15 12.21
C ALA A 133 4.68 -1.14 11.05
N TRP A 134 3.76 -1.30 10.09
CA TRP A 134 3.65 -0.36 8.97
C TRP A 134 3.03 0.98 9.37
N ALA A 135 2.12 1.00 10.33
CA ALA A 135 1.55 2.23 10.87
C ALA A 135 2.60 3.08 11.59
N PHE A 136 3.53 2.47 12.34
CA PHE A 136 4.65 3.20 12.96
C PHE A 136 5.56 3.85 11.92
N GLU A 137 5.84 3.18 10.80
CA GLU A 137 6.67 3.73 9.74
C GLU A 137 5.97 4.87 9.00
N ALA A 138 4.67 4.72 8.69
CA ALA A 138 3.87 5.78 8.10
C ALA A 138 3.74 6.98 9.04
N GLU A 139 3.55 6.75 10.34
CA GLU A 139 3.52 7.82 11.34
C GLU A 139 4.86 8.54 11.44
N PHE A 140 5.99 7.81 11.39
CA PHE A 140 7.32 8.41 11.33
C PHE A 140 7.45 9.35 10.12
N LEU A 141 7.07 8.90 8.92
CA LEU A 141 7.12 9.74 7.73
C LEU A 141 6.24 11.00 7.85
N ARG A 142 5.08 10.87 8.52
CA ARG A 142 4.14 11.96 8.75
C ARG A 142 4.69 13.03 9.70
N VAL A 143 5.48 12.63 10.70
CA VAL A 143 5.93 13.52 11.78
C VAL A 143 7.42 13.85 11.77
N GLN A 144 8.23 13.28 10.87
CA GLN A 144 9.69 13.42 10.87
C GLN A 144 10.20 14.87 10.77
N PHE A 145 9.41 15.78 10.21
CA PHE A 145 9.74 17.22 10.12
C PHE A 145 9.12 18.07 11.25
N GLN A 146 8.39 17.46 12.19
CA GLN A 146 7.68 18.13 13.28
C GLN A 146 8.31 17.72 14.62
N GLN A 147 9.25 18.51 15.15
CA GLN A 147 10.08 18.10 16.30
C GLN A 147 9.28 17.63 17.53
N SER A 148 8.18 18.33 17.87
CA SER A 148 7.32 17.98 19.00
C SER A 148 6.65 16.61 18.81
N GLU A 149 6.11 16.35 17.62
CA GLU A 149 5.46 15.09 17.27
C GLU A 149 6.47 13.94 17.12
N LEU A 150 7.65 14.22 16.54
CA LEU A 150 8.74 13.25 16.47
C LEU A 150 9.21 12.82 17.85
N LYS A 151 9.29 13.75 18.82
CA LYS A 151 9.62 13.44 20.21
C LYS A 151 8.54 12.57 20.87
N LYS A 152 7.25 12.87 20.64
CA LYS A 152 6.13 12.04 21.13
C LYS A 152 6.19 10.63 20.54
N LEU A 153 6.48 10.49 19.25
CA LEU A 153 6.64 9.20 18.60
C LEU A 153 7.80 8.42 19.21
N ALA A 154 8.96 9.05 19.42
CA ALA A 154 10.12 8.42 20.03
C ALA A 154 9.80 7.84 21.43
N LEU A 155 9.19 8.64 22.31
CA LEU A 155 8.78 8.21 23.65
C LEU A 155 7.77 7.05 23.61
N LYS A 156 6.81 7.12 22.67
CA LYS A 156 5.86 6.02 22.46
C LYS A 156 6.55 4.74 22.00
N ILE A 157 7.52 4.83 21.11
CA ILE A 157 8.29 3.66 20.65
C ILE A 157 9.07 3.06 21.82
N GLU A 158 9.76 3.88 22.62
CA GLU A 158 10.51 3.41 23.80
C GLU A 158 9.62 2.66 24.80
N SER A 159 8.41 3.14 25.07
CA SER A 159 7.51 2.51 26.04
C SER A 159 6.92 1.18 25.59
N ILE A 160 6.66 1.01 24.29
CA ILE A 160 6.05 -0.24 23.75
C ILE A 160 7.09 -1.25 23.28
N LEU A 161 8.32 -0.82 22.96
CA LEU A 161 9.35 -1.67 22.36
C LEU A 161 9.58 -2.97 23.16
N PRO A 162 9.62 -2.98 24.51
CA PRO A 162 9.81 -4.21 25.28
C PRO A 162 8.65 -5.21 25.12
N LEU A 163 7.43 -4.70 24.96
CA LEU A 163 6.17 -5.47 24.96
C LEU A 163 5.84 -6.07 23.59
N GLU A 164 6.48 -5.59 22.53
CA GLU A 164 6.12 -5.95 21.16
C GLU A 164 6.67 -7.29 20.67
N LYS A 165 6.03 -7.83 19.62
CA LYS A 165 6.51 -9.03 18.91
C LYS A 165 7.78 -8.74 18.12
N ALA A 166 8.57 -9.78 17.83
CA ALA A 166 9.87 -9.66 17.16
C ALA A 166 9.81 -8.88 15.83
N SER A 167 8.81 -9.13 14.99
CA SER A 167 8.63 -8.42 13.71
C SER A 167 8.40 -6.91 13.88
N VAL A 168 7.63 -6.52 14.90
CA VAL A 168 7.36 -5.12 15.23
C VAL A 168 8.60 -4.48 15.85
N LYS A 169 9.27 -5.17 16.79
CA LYS A 169 10.53 -4.72 17.42
C LYS A 169 11.59 -4.38 16.38
N ALA A 170 11.77 -5.23 15.37
CA ALA A 170 12.74 -5.00 14.30
C ALA A 170 12.46 -3.69 13.53
N LYS A 171 11.19 -3.41 13.24
CA LYS A 171 10.76 -2.17 12.58
C LYS A 171 10.95 -0.95 13.48
N LEU A 172 10.50 -1.05 14.73
CA LEU A 172 10.61 0.04 15.71
C LEU A 172 12.05 0.47 15.96
N ARG A 173 12.99 -0.49 16.05
CA ARG A 173 14.42 -0.19 16.19
C ARG A 173 14.96 0.63 15.00
N LYS A 174 14.61 0.24 13.77
CA LYS A 174 14.98 1.01 12.56
C LYS A 174 14.43 2.44 12.60
N ILE A 175 13.20 2.61 13.07
CA ILE A 175 12.62 3.95 13.23
C ILE A 175 13.39 4.74 14.30
N SER A 176 13.69 4.13 15.46
CA SER A 176 14.49 4.78 16.51
C SER A 176 15.87 5.21 16.02
N GLU A 177 16.53 4.41 15.18
CA GLU A 177 17.80 4.77 14.53
C GLU A 177 17.64 5.98 13.60
N LYS A 178 16.62 5.99 12.75
CA LYS A 178 16.30 7.15 11.89
C LYS A 178 16.06 8.42 12.72
N ILE A 179 15.31 8.33 13.81
CA ILE A 179 15.03 9.47 14.71
C ILE A 179 16.33 10.02 15.33
N LYS A 180 17.27 9.15 15.72
CA LYS A 180 18.58 9.58 16.26
C LYS A 180 19.38 10.34 15.21
N ASN A 181 19.41 9.84 13.98
CA ASN A 181 20.14 10.46 12.87
C ASN A 181 19.55 11.80 12.42
N LEU A 182 18.28 12.09 12.71
CA LEU A 182 17.66 13.39 12.46
C LEU A 182 18.00 14.45 13.53
N LYS A 183 18.53 14.02 14.69
CA LYS A 183 18.89 14.91 15.81
C LYS A 183 20.39 15.23 15.86
N SER A 184 21.21 14.44 15.18
CA SER A 184 22.66 14.64 15.00
C SER A 184 22.92 15.65 13.88
#